data_AF-A0A1M4IE73-F1
#
_entry.id   AF-A0A1M4IE73-F1
#
_cell.length_a   1.000
_cell.length_b   1.000
_cell.length_c   1.000
_cell.angle_alpha   90.00
_cell.angle_beta   90.00
_cell.angle_gamma   90.00
#
_symmetry.space_group_name_H-M   'P 1'
#
loop_
_entity.id
_entity.type
_entity.pdbx_description
1 polymer ?
#
loop_
_entity_poly.entity_id
_entity_poly.type
_entity_poly.pdbx_seq_one_letter_code
_entity_poly.pdbx_strand_id
1 'polypeptide(L)'
;MAAVPSDIVQSPLPRLKLTEIFLSLQGEADSAGWPTVFVRLTGCPLRCSYCDTAYAFHGGQWWDIDAILAEVARHGVRHVCVTGGEPLAQKRCLRLLEQLCDAGYDVSLETSGALDIADVDPRVSRVLDIKTPASQEAQRNRWENLPLLSARDQIKFVLCGRADYDWARAIVAEHRLHERCTVWFSPSKSELAPRELADWIVADRLPVRFQMQLHKLLWNDEPGR
;
A
#
# COMPACT_ATOMS: atom_id res chain seq x y z
N MET A 1 9.03 -11.25 -22.68
CA MET A 1 8.81 -9.83 -23.04
C MET A 1 8.37 -9.11 -21.78
N ALA A 2 9.11 -8.10 -21.32
CA ALA A 2 8.66 -7.26 -20.22
C ALA A 2 7.32 -6.61 -20.64
N ALA A 3 6.27 -6.79 -19.86
CA ALA A 3 4.97 -6.20 -20.15
C ALA A 3 5.12 -4.68 -20.28
N VAL A 4 4.78 -4.13 -21.46
CA VAL A 4 4.74 -2.69 -21.69
C VAL A 4 3.82 -2.08 -20.64
N PRO A 5 4.27 -1.13 -19.82
CA PRO A 5 3.43 -0.54 -18.78
C PRO A 5 2.08 -0.09 -19.34
N SER A 6 0.97 -0.35 -18.62
CA SER A 6 -0.28 0.30 -19.00
C SER A 6 -0.02 1.79 -18.94
N ASP A 7 -0.33 2.49 -20.03
CA ASP A 7 -0.44 3.93 -19.98
C ASP A 7 -1.41 4.28 -18.85
N ILE A 8 -0.92 5.03 -17.88
CA ILE A 8 -1.74 5.55 -16.79
C ILE A 8 -2.56 6.68 -17.41
N VAL A 9 -3.72 6.32 -17.95
CA VAL A 9 -4.63 7.26 -18.62
C VAL A 9 -5.43 8.03 -17.57
N GLN A 10 -5.30 9.35 -17.57
CA GLN A 10 -6.15 10.21 -16.75
C GLN A 10 -7.54 10.35 -17.39
N SER A 11 -8.61 10.26 -16.60
CA SER A 11 -9.95 10.57 -17.10
C SER A 11 -10.31 12.04 -16.87
N PRO A 12 -11.02 12.70 -17.82
CA PRO A 12 -11.66 13.99 -17.59
C PRO A 12 -13.02 13.88 -16.87
N LEU A 13 -13.56 12.67 -16.69
CA LEU A 13 -14.81 12.39 -15.96
C LEU A 13 -14.53 11.86 -14.55
N PRO A 14 -15.44 12.02 -13.56
CA PRO A 14 -15.25 11.58 -12.17
C PRO A 14 -15.30 10.04 -12.03
N ARG A 15 -14.30 9.37 -12.63
CA ARG A 15 -14.19 7.93 -12.73
C ARG A 15 -12.76 7.47 -12.57
N LEU A 16 -12.61 6.22 -12.15
CA LEU A 16 -11.35 5.53 -11.94
C LEU A 16 -11.33 4.22 -12.71
N LYS A 17 -10.15 3.76 -13.10
CA LYS A 17 -9.96 2.45 -13.71
C LYS A 17 -9.67 1.46 -12.61
N LEU A 18 -10.54 0.48 -12.42
CA LEU A 18 -10.47 -0.50 -11.34
C LEU A 18 -10.14 -1.88 -11.89
N THR A 19 -9.33 -2.61 -11.13
CA THR A 19 -9.12 -4.03 -11.33
C THR A 19 -10.22 -4.83 -10.63
N GLU A 20 -10.55 -4.48 -9.38
CA GLU A 20 -11.53 -5.20 -8.57
C GLU A 20 -12.00 -4.37 -7.36
N ILE A 21 -13.19 -4.69 -6.85
CA ILE A 21 -13.68 -4.33 -5.51
C ILE A 21 -14.09 -5.63 -4.82
N PHE A 22 -13.62 -5.86 -3.61
CA PHE A 22 -13.94 -7.10 -2.86
C PHE A 22 -13.87 -6.89 -1.35
N LEU A 23 -14.52 -7.78 -0.59
CA LEU A 23 -14.50 -7.79 0.87
C LEU A 23 -13.57 -8.91 1.37
N SER A 24 -12.63 -8.55 2.24
CA SER A 24 -11.65 -9.46 2.85
C SER A 24 -11.28 -8.99 4.27
N LEU A 25 -10.28 -9.59 4.91
CA LEU A 25 -9.58 -9.03 6.07
C LEU A 25 -8.38 -8.21 5.61
N GLN A 26 -8.20 -7.01 6.19
CA GLN A 26 -6.93 -6.31 6.05
C GLN A 26 -5.80 -7.21 6.56
N GLY A 27 -4.79 -7.40 5.72
CA GLY A 27 -3.71 -8.34 6.00
C GLY A 27 -2.49 -7.71 6.65
N GLU A 28 -2.44 -6.37 6.69
CA GLU A 28 -1.24 -5.58 6.92
C GLU A 28 -1.55 -4.30 7.71
N ALA A 29 -0.50 -3.67 8.24
CA ALA A 29 -0.52 -2.40 8.97
C ALA A 29 -1.40 -2.44 10.23
N ASP A 30 -1.65 -1.29 10.85
CA ASP A 30 -2.44 -1.15 12.09
C ASP A 30 -3.88 -1.71 11.96
N SER A 31 -4.43 -1.79 10.74
CA SER A 31 -5.77 -2.32 10.48
C SER A 31 -5.81 -3.83 10.23
N ALA A 32 -4.69 -4.55 10.34
CA ALA A 32 -4.65 -6.00 10.16
C ALA A 32 -5.71 -6.73 11.02
N GLY A 33 -6.47 -7.63 10.39
CA GLY A 33 -7.53 -8.42 11.00
C GLY A 33 -8.95 -7.85 10.88
N TRP A 34 -9.12 -6.61 10.42
CA TRP A 34 -10.46 -6.01 10.24
C TRP A 34 -11.11 -6.42 8.91
N PRO A 35 -12.42 -6.76 8.89
CA PRO A 35 -13.20 -6.84 7.66
C PRO A 35 -13.16 -5.50 6.90
N THR A 36 -12.66 -5.53 5.67
CA THR A 36 -12.28 -4.35 4.89
C THR A 36 -12.69 -4.52 3.43
N VAL A 37 -13.35 -3.51 2.86
CA VAL A 37 -13.56 -3.44 1.41
C VAL A 37 -12.29 -2.93 0.75
N PHE A 38 -11.74 -3.70 -0.18
CA PHE A 38 -10.62 -3.29 -0.98
C PHE A 38 -11.11 -2.70 -2.30
N VAL A 39 -10.63 -1.50 -2.64
CA VAL A 39 -10.82 -0.88 -3.96
C VAL A 39 -9.46 -0.87 -4.66
N ARG A 40 -9.27 -1.78 -5.62
CA ARG A 40 -7.98 -1.95 -6.32
C ARG A 40 -7.99 -1.24 -7.68
N LEU A 41 -7.15 -0.22 -7.83
CA LEU A 41 -7.04 0.65 -9.02
C LEU A 41 -6.03 0.15 -10.06
N THR A 42 -6.42 0.02 -11.32
CA THR A 42 -5.50 -0.46 -12.36
C THR A 42 -4.36 0.53 -12.66
N GLY A 43 -3.14 0.01 -12.84
CA GLY A 43 -1.97 0.73 -13.32
C GLY A 43 -0.95 1.06 -12.22
N CYS A 44 0.33 0.85 -12.50
CA CYS A 44 1.43 1.21 -11.62
C CYS A 44 2.65 1.66 -12.45
N PRO A 45 3.33 2.77 -12.09
CA PRO A 45 4.54 3.20 -12.78
C PRO A 45 5.80 2.43 -12.37
N LEU A 46 5.72 1.55 -11.36
CA LEU A 46 6.85 0.75 -10.84
C LEU A 46 6.80 -0.70 -11.34
N ARG A 47 7.94 -1.39 -11.41
CA ARG A 47 8.08 -2.81 -11.76
C ARG A 47 8.87 -3.56 -10.69
N CYS A 48 8.40 -3.45 -9.45
CA CYS A 48 9.02 -4.09 -8.29
C CYS A 48 9.22 -5.59 -8.55
N SER A 49 10.43 -6.12 -8.31
CA SER A 49 10.77 -7.51 -8.61
C SER A 49 9.93 -8.53 -7.84
N TYR A 50 9.46 -8.18 -6.63
CA TYR A 50 8.63 -9.01 -5.76
C TYR A 50 7.14 -8.65 -5.77
N CYS A 51 6.65 -7.95 -6.81
CA CYS A 51 5.25 -7.53 -6.87
C CYS A 51 4.29 -8.74 -6.93
N ASP A 52 3.43 -8.87 -5.92
CA ASP A 52 2.38 -9.89 -5.82
C ASP A 52 1.11 -9.53 -6.61
N THR A 53 0.89 -8.25 -6.90
CA THR A 53 -0.29 -7.76 -7.63
C THR A 53 0.01 -7.30 -9.07
N ALA A 54 0.95 -7.96 -9.76
CA ALA A 54 1.31 -7.61 -11.14
C ALA A 54 0.11 -7.67 -12.12
N TYR A 55 -0.91 -8.47 -11.79
CA TYR A 55 -2.17 -8.54 -12.54
C TYR A 55 -2.94 -7.20 -12.57
N ALA A 56 -2.73 -6.32 -11.58
CA ALA A 56 -3.33 -4.99 -11.53
C ALA A 56 -2.59 -3.95 -12.41
N PHE A 57 -1.52 -4.32 -13.11
CA PHE A 57 -0.80 -3.39 -13.99
C PHE A 57 -1.54 -3.06 -15.28
N HIS A 58 -2.47 -3.91 -15.73
CA HIS A 58 -3.14 -3.80 -17.03
C HIS A 58 -4.62 -4.17 -16.94
N GLY A 59 -5.36 -3.99 -18.04
CA GLY A 59 -6.78 -4.32 -18.09
C GLY A 59 -7.62 -3.32 -17.30
N GLY A 60 -8.51 -3.84 -16.45
CA GLY A 60 -9.41 -3.05 -15.62
C GLY A 60 -10.57 -2.40 -16.38
N GLN A 61 -11.56 -1.94 -15.62
CA GLN A 61 -12.77 -1.28 -16.14
C GLN A 61 -12.90 0.12 -15.56
N TRP A 62 -13.45 1.04 -16.35
CA TRP A 62 -13.77 2.38 -15.87
C TRP A 62 -15.05 2.35 -15.04
N TRP A 63 -14.98 2.90 -13.84
CA TRP A 63 -16.10 3.02 -12.91
C TRP A 63 -16.25 4.47 -12.47
N ASP A 64 -17.46 5.00 -12.55
CA ASP A 64 -17.79 6.30 -11.96
C ASP A 64 -17.65 6.22 -10.44
N ILE A 65 -17.15 7.28 -9.81
CA ILE A 65 -16.86 7.27 -8.37
C ILE A 65 -18.13 7.00 -7.54
N ASP A 66 -19.28 7.53 -7.96
CA ASP A 66 -20.56 7.26 -7.29
C ASP A 66 -20.94 5.77 -7.33
N ALA A 67 -20.60 5.06 -8.42
CA ALA A 67 -20.81 3.62 -8.52
C ALA A 67 -19.86 2.84 -7.61
N ILE A 68 -18.61 3.31 -7.45
CA ILE A 68 -17.65 2.73 -6.49
C ILE A 68 -18.18 2.88 -5.07
N LEU A 69 -18.65 4.07 -4.68
CA LEU A 69 -19.20 4.33 -3.35
C LEU A 69 -20.43 3.45 -3.08
N ALA A 70 -21.31 3.30 -4.07
CA ALA A 70 -22.48 2.43 -3.98
C ALA A 70 -22.08 0.95 -3.79
N GLU A 71 -21.07 0.47 -4.51
CA GLU A 71 -20.58 -0.91 -4.36
C GLU A 71 -19.93 -1.13 -2.99
N VAL A 72 -19.08 -0.21 -2.53
CA VAL A 72 -18.47 -0.25 -1.19
C VAL A 72 -19.55 -0.37 -0.10
N ALA A 73 -20.62 0.43 -0.21
CA ALA A 73 -21.72 0.42 0.76
C ALA A 73 -22.46 -0.93 0.83
N ARG A 74 -22.51 -1.70 -0.25
CA ARG A 74 -23.19 -3.01 -0.28
C ARG A 74 -22.51 -4.06 0.60
N HIS A 75 -21.23 -3.89 0.92
CA HIS A 75 -20.49 -4.83 1.76
C HIS A 75 -20.78 -4.68 3.26
N GLY A 76 -21.33 -3.54 3.70
CA GLY A 76 -21.79 -3.36 5.08
C GLY A 76 -20.70 -3.37 6.16
N VAL A 77 -19.45 -3.06 5.81
CA VAL A 77 -18.32 -2.95 6.76
C VAL A 77 -17.79 -1.52 6.85
N ARG A 78 -17.09 -1.21 7.95
CA ARG A 78 -16.62 0.15 8.25
C ARG A 78 -15.28 0.51 7.60
N HIS A 79 -14.43 -0.47 7.32
CA HIS A 79 -13.08 -0.23 6.81
C HIS A 79 -13.03 -0.31 5.29
N VAL A 80 -12.32 0.62 4.67
CA VAL A 80 -12.07 0.64 3.22
C VAL A 80 -10.60 0.87 2.96
N CYS A 81 -9.98 -0.01 2.17
CA CYS A 81 -8.60 0.15 1.72
C CYS A 81 -8.57 0.45 0.22
N VAL A 82 -8.10 1.64 -0.15
CA VAL A 82 -7.84 1.98 -1.56
C VAL A 82 -6.39 1.62 -1.88
N THR A 83 -6.18 0.81 -2.93
CA THR A 83 -4.88 0.17 -3.20
C THR A 83 -4.61 -0.09 -4.69
N GLY A 84 -3.40 -0.58 -4.98
CA GLY A 84 -2.96 -1.54 -6.03
C GLY A 84 -3.39 -1.24 -7.45
N GLY A 85 -2.63 -1.10 -8.53
CA GLY A 85 -1.21 -0.83 -8.62
C GLY A 85 -0.85 0.40 -7.81
N GLU A 86 -0.51 1.54 -8.41
CA GLU A 86 -0.27 2.76 -7.63
C GLU A 86 -1.53 3.63 -7.66
N PRO A 87 -2.31 3.74 -6.56
CA PRO A 87 -3.58 4.48 -6.58
C PRO A 87 -3.42 5.95 -6.98
N LEU A 88 -2.35 6.59 -6.49
CA LEU A 88 -2.07 8.01 -6.74
C LEU A 88 -1.63 8.28 -8.17
N ALA A 89 -1.39 7.24 -8.98
CA ALA A 89 -1.17 7.37 -10.40
C ALA A 89 -2.43 7.87 -11.12
N GLN A 90 -3.62 7.59 -10.59
CA GLN A 90 -4.88 8.13 -11.11
C GLN A 90 -5.30 9.34 -10.25
N LYS A 91 -5.18 10.56 -10.78
CA LYS A 91 -5.37 11.81 -10.01
C LYS A 91 -6.71 11.90 -9.27
N ARG A 92 -7.75 11.26 -9.80
CA ARG A 92 -9.10 11.24 -9.20
C ARG A 92 -9.22 10.32 -7.98
N CYS A 93 -8.18 9.55 -7.66
CA CYS A 93 -8.11 8.76 -6.43
C CYS A 93 -8.31 9.66 -5.21
N LEU A 94 -7.78 10.89 -5.25
CA LEU A 94 -7.96 11.88 -4.19
C LEU A 94 -9.44 12.17 -3.91
N ARG A 95 -10.26 12.27 -4.97
CA ARG A 95 -11.70 12.50 -4.83
C ARG A 95 -12.44 11.30 -4.23
N LEU A 96 -12.08 10.08 -4.64
CA LEU A 96 -12.64 8.87 -4.05
C LEU A 96 -12.33 8.79 -2.55
N LEU A 97 -11.07 9.06 -2.17
CA LEU A 97 -10.64 9.05 -0.77
C LEU A 97 -11.44 10.04 0.09
N GLU A 98 -11.58 11.28 -0.36
CA GLU A 98 -12.39 12.32 0.30
C GLU A 98 -13.84 11.86 0.47
N GLN A 99 -14.48 11.35 -0.58
CA GLN A 99 -15.89 10.93 -0.53
C GLN A 99 -16.13 9.69 0.34
N LEU A 100 -15.17 8.77 0.40
CA LEU A 100 -15.23 7.65 1.34
C LEU A 100 -15.16 8.14 2.80
N CYS A 101 -14.30 9.12 3.09
CA CYS A 101 -14.25 9.74 4.41
C CYS A 101 -15.53 10.52 4.74
N ASP A 102 -16.12 11.23 3.78
CA ASP A 102 -17.39 11.94 3.95
C ASP A 102 -18.56 10.98 4.22
N ALA A 103 -18.52 9.78 3.66
CA ALA A 103 -19.48 8.71 3.92
C ALA A 103 -19.28 8.02 5.29
N GLY A 104 -18.25 8.41 6.06
CA GLY A 104 -18.01 7.92 7.43
C GLY A 104 -17.20 6.63 7.53
N TYR A 105 -16.53 6.19 6.45
CA TYR A 105 -15.65 5.03 6.49
C TYR A 105 -14.31 5.34 7.16
N ASP A 106 -13.71 4.30 7.74
CA ASP A 106 -12.30 4.31 8.14
C ASP A 106 -11.47 3.93 6.92
N VAL A 107 -10.84 4.94 6.30
CA VAL A 107 -10.15 4.79 5.01
C VAL A 107 -8.65 4.65 5.20
N SER A 108 -8.06 3.61 4.60
CA SER A 108 -6.61 3.48 4.42
C SER A 108 -6.22 3.57 2.94
N LEU A 109 -5.04 4.13 2.68
CA LEU A 109 -4.43 4.19 1.35
C LEU A 109 -3.10 3.44 1.38
N GLU A 110 -2.97 2.38 0.58
CA GLU A 110 -1.69 1.69 0.35
C GLU A 110 -1.03 2.29 -0.90
N THR A 111 0.12 2.94 -0.75
CA THR A 111 0.85 3.61 -1.85
C THR A 111 2.35 3.33 -1.78
N SER A 112 3.04 3.32 -2.93
CA SER A 112 4.49 3.02 -3.02
C SER A 112 5.39 4.15 -2.52
N GLY A 113 4.84 5.34 -2.28
CA GLY A 113 5.63 6.54 -1.95
C GLY A 113 6.48 7.09 -3.07
N ALA A 114 6.27 6.62 -4.31
CA ALA A 114 6.91 7.18 -5.50
C ALA A 114 6.17 8.40 -6.08
N LEU A 115 4.96 8.69 -5.61
CA LEU A 115 4.14 9.82 -6.04
C LEU A 115 3.82 10.75 -4.86
N ASP A 116 3.37 11.98 -5.17
CA ASP A 116 3.00 12.98 -4.15
C ASP A 116 1.86 12.52 -3.25
N ILE A 117 1.98 12.74 -1.95
CA ILE A 117 0.92 12.46 -0.97
C ILE A 117 0.32 13.72 -0.34
N ALA A 118 0.73 14.92 -0.77
CA ALA A 118 0.32 16.19 -0.16
C ALA A 118 -1.18 16.44 -0.19
N ASP A 119 -1.84 16.08 -1.30
CA ASP A 119 -3.27 16.33 -1.50
C ASP A 119 -4.17 15.19 -1.01
N VAL A 120 -3.60 14.18 -0.33
CA VAL A 120 -4.39 13.11 0.28
C VAL A 120 -5.13 13.67 1.50
N ASP A 121 -6.44 13.40 1.59
CA ASP A 121 -7.28 13.83 2.70
C ASP A 121 -6.66 13.40 4.06
N PRO A 122 -6.47 14.31 5.03
CA PRO A 122 -5.82 14.01 6.30
C PRO A 122 -6.60 13.03 7.21
N ARG A 123 -7.86 12.71 6.86
CA ARG A 123 -8.64 11.65 7.52
C ARG A 123 -8.16 10.25 7.14
N VAL A 124 -7.55 10.10 5.96
CA VAL A 124 -7.05 8.82 5.46
C VAL A 124 -5.78 8.40 6.21
N SER A 125 -5.70 7.13 6.59
CA SER A 125 -4.45 6.51 7.06
C SER A 125 -3.60 6.10 5.86
N ARG A 126 -2.50 6.81 5.58
CA ARG A 126 -1.58 6.44 4.49
C ARG A 126 -0.60 5.38 4.99
N VAL A 127 -0.51 4.28 4.26
CA VAL A 127 0.52 3.25 4.40
C VAL A 127 1.49 3.42 3.25
N LEU A 128 2.64 4.02 3.54
CA LEU A 128 3.69 4.33 2.58
C LEU A 128 4.69 3.17 2.51
N ASP A 129 4.67 2.40 1.42
CA ASP A 129 5.56 1.27 1.22
C ASP A 129 6.88 1.70 0.55
N ILE A 130 7.87 2.06 1.35
CA ILE A 130 9.19 2.50 0.89
C ILE A 130 9.90 1.32 0.25
N LYS A 131 10.22 1.47 -1.02
CA LYS A 131 10.80 0.41 -1.85
C LYS A 131 12.26 0.19 -1.51
N THR A 132 12.58 -1.03 -1.11
CA THR A 132 13.94 -1.47 -0.78
C THR A 132 14.78 -1.73 -2.03
N PRO A 133 16.12 -1.83 -1.93
CA PRO A 133 16.97 -2.18 -3.06
C PRO A 133 16.54 -3.43 -3.83
N ALA A 134 16.10 -4.50 -3.15
CA ALA A 134 15.63 -5.72 -3.81
C ALA A 134 14.36 -5.51 -4.68
N SER A 135 13.64 -4.40 -4.51
CA SER A 135 12.53 -4.07 -5.40
C SER A 135 13.00 -3.67 -6.81
N GLN A 136 14.26 -3.25 -6.97
CA GLN A 136 14.81 -2.56 -8.14
C GLN A 136 14.16 -1.18 -8.43
N GLU A 137 13.38 -0.66 -7.49
CA GLU A 137 12.65 0.61 -7.60
C GLU A 137 12.98 1.58 -6.45
N ALA A 138 14.02 1.32 -5.66
CA ALA A 138 14.40 2.16 -4.52
C ALA A 138 14.70 3.62 -4.90
N GLN A 139 15.22 3.84 -6.12
CA GLN A 139 15.45 5.17 -6.71
C GLN A 139 14.15 5.95 -6.98
N ARG A 140 12.99 5.29 -6.97
CA ARG A 140 11.69 5.92 -7.18
C ARG A 140 11.09 6.47 -5.91
N ASN A 141 11.63 6.14 -4.74
CA ASN A 141 11.13 6.66 -3.46
C ASN A 141 11.24 8.19 -3.45
N ARG A 142 10.13 8.85 -3.12
CA ARG A 142 10.07 10.31 -3.02
C ARG A 142 10.18 10.74 -1.57
N TRP A 143 11.39 11.12 -1.15
CA TRP A 143 11.71 11.47 0.24
C TRP A 143 11.00 12.74 0.73
N GLU A 144 10.58 13.60 -0.20
CA GLU A 144 9.76 14.79 0.07
C GLU A 144 8.39 14.45 0.67
N ASN A 145 7.95 13.18 0.59
CA ASN A 145 6.74 12.72 1.25
C ASN A 145 6.90 12.58 2.77
N LEU A 146 8.11 12.34 3.28
CA LEU A 146 8.32 12.03 4.71
C LEU A 146 7.86 13.13 5.68
N PRO A 147 8.09 14.43 5.40
CA PRO A 147 7.60 15.51 6.26
C PRO A 147 6.07 15.67 6.24
N LEU A 148 5.37 15.07 5.27
CA LEU A 148 3.91 15.14 5.13
C LEU A 148 3.18 14.09 5.95
N LEU A 149 3.90 13.11 6.50
CA LEU A 149 3.36 12.04 7.33
C LEU A 149 3.04 12.53 8.74
N SER A 150 1.95 12.02 9.28
CA SER A 150 1.45 12.25 10.63
C SER A 150 1.49 10.96 11.45
N ALA A 151 1.18 11.05 12.75
CA ALA A 151 1.11 9.88 13.63
C ALA A 151 -0.01 8.88 13.26
N ARG A 152 -0.96 9.25 12.39
CA ARG A 152 -1.98 8.34 11.83
C ARG A 152 -1.43 7.51 10.67
N ASP A 153 -0.42 8.04 9.98
CA ASP A 153 0.17 7.36 8.84
C ASP A 153 1.14 6.28 9.30
N GLN A 154 1.63 5.50 8.34
CA GLN A 154 2.46 4.35 8.59
C GLN A 154 3.46 4.20 7.46
N ILE A 155 4.67 3.76 7.78
CA ILE A 155 5.68 3.40 6.78
C ILE A 155 5.85 1.90 6.82
N LYS A 156 5.93 1.27 5.66
CA LYS A 156 6.17 -0.16 5.49
C LYS A 156 7.41 -0.38 4.65
N PHE A 157 8.18 -1.40 5.01
CA PHE A 157 9.27 -1.94 4.20
C PHE A 157 9.03 -3.43 4.00
N VAL A 158 8.95 -3.86 2.74
CA VAL A 158 9.01 -5.29 2.37
C VAL A 158 10.47 -5.68 2.16
N LEU A 159 10.96 -6.63 2.95
CA LEU A 159 12.38 -7.01 2.99
C LEU A 159 12.59 -8.39 2.36
N CYS A 160 13.50 -8.49 1.39
CA CYS A 160 13.84 -9.76 0.74
C CYS A 160 15.09 -10.44 1.33
N GLY A 161 15.76 -9.82 2.30
CA GLY A 161 16.95 -10.41 2.90
C GLY A 161 17.74 -9.43 3.77
N ARG A 162 18.95 -9.85 4.16
CA ARG A 162 19.78 -9.09 5.09
C ARG A 162 20.21 -7.72 4.55
N ALA A 163 20.51 -7.63 3.26
CA ALA A 163 20.89 -6.36 2.63
C ALA A 163 19.76 -5.32 2.69
N ASP A 164 18.52 -5.73 2.42
CA ASP A 164 17.34 -4.88 2.56
C ASP A 164 17.12 -4.46 4.02
N TYR A 165 17.29 -5.38 4.97
CA TYR A 165 17.16 -5.09 6.39
C TYR A 165 18.18 -4.04 6.87
N ASP A 166 19.47 -4.23 6.56
CA ASP A 166 20.52 -3.30 6.95
C ASP A 166 20.31 -1.91 6.29
N TRP A 167 19.84 -1.88 5.04
CA TRP A 167 19.46 -0.65 4.35
C TRP A 167 18.25 0.03 5.00
N ALA A 168 17.16 -0.69 5.24
CA ALA A 168 15.95 -0.14 5.85
C ALA A 168 16.23 0.38 7.27
N ARG A 169 17.04 -0.32 8.06
CA ARG A 169 17.52 0.15 9.37
C ARG A 169 18.23 1.50 9.25
N ALA A 170 19.12 1.66 8.27
CA ALA A 170 19.83 2.92 8.04
C ALA A 170 18.86 4.06 7.69
N ILE A 171 17.89 3.82 6.80
CA ILE A 171 16.85 4.80 6.42
C ILE A 171 15.99 5.21 7.63
N VAL A 172 15.58 4.24 8.46
CA VAL A 172 14.82 4.51 9.70
C VAL A 172 15.59 5.43 10.65
N ALA A 173 16.90 5.21 10.79
CA ALA A 173 17.77 6.04 11.63
C ALA A 173 18.01 7.42 11.02
N GLU A 174 18.39 7.50 9.74
CA GLU A 174 18.69 8.73 9.01
C GLU A 174 17.53 9.72 9.05
N HIS A 175 16.32 9.25 8.77
CA HIS A 175 15.13 10.11 8.72
C HIS A 175 14.31 10.13 10.01
N ARG A 176 14.76 9.42 11.05
CA ARG A 176 14.07 9.27 12.35
C ARG A 176 12.61 8.84 12.18
N LEU A 177 12.36 7.88 11.29
CA LEU A 177 11.01 7.53 10.83
C LEU A 177 10.08 7.10 11.98
N HIS A 178 10.62 6.37 12.94
CA HIS A 178 9.94 5.88 14.14
C HIS A 178 9.44 6.99 15.07
N GLU A 179 9.98 8.21 14.96
CA GLU A 179 9.50 9.37 15.73
C GLU A 179 8.34 10.10 15.04
N ARG A 180 8.07 9.78 13.77
CA ARG A 180 7.01 10.40 12.97
C ARG A 180 5.74 9.58 12.99
N CYS A 181 5.89 8.27 12.78
CA CYS A 181 4.78 7.34 12.59
C CYS A 181 5.21 5.89 12.85
N THR A 182 4.26 4.97 12.86
CA THR A 182 4.56 3.53 12.98
C THR A 182 5.37 3.06 11.77
N VAL A 183 6.47 2.36 12.01
CA VAL A 183 7.28 1.74 10.96
C VAL A 183 7.13 0.22 11.03
N TRP A 184 6.80 -0.39 9.89
CA TRP A 184 6.58 -1.81 9.74
C TRP A 184 7.67 -2.46 8.90
N PHE A 185 8.27 -3.52 9.43
CA PHE A 185 9.16 -4.40 8.69
C PHE A 185 8.40 -5.70 8.40
N SER A 186 8.18 -5.98 7.11
CA SER A 186 7.48 -7.16 6.62
C SER A 186 8.44 -8.04 5.81
N PRO A 187 8.50 -9.35 6.05
CA PRO A 187 9.28 -10.25 5.22
C PRO A 187 8.56 -10.47 3.89
N SER A 188 9.30 -10.48 2.79
CA SER A 188 8.79 -10.99 1.52
C SER A 188 8.50 -12.50 1.64
N LYS A 189 7.29 -12.93 1.28
CA LYS A 189 6.79 -14.31 1.47
C LYS A 189 7.77 -15.39 0.96
N SER A 190 8.37 -15.17 -0.22
CA SER A 190 9.22 -16.16 -0.88
C SER A 190 10.71 -15.99 -0.61
N GLU A 191 11.15 -14.80 -0.19
CA GLU A 191 12.56 -14.43 -0.17
C GLU A 191 13.16 -14.41 1.24
N LEU A 192 12.34 -14.14 2.28
CA LEU A 192 12.83 -13.99 3.65
C LEU A 192 11.96 -14.76 4.64
N ALA A 193 12.56 -15.67 5.40
CA ALA A 193 11.82 -16.38 6.43
C ALA A 193 11.40 -15.41 7.55
N PRO A 194 10.12 -15.43 7.98
CA PRO A 194 9.62 -14.55 9.05
C PRO A 194 10.44 -14.57 10.32
N ARG A 195 10.91 -15.76 10.72
CA ARG A 195 11.73 -15.94 11.92
C ARG A 195 13.06 -15.19 11.82
N GLU A 196 13.71 -15.23 10.67
CA GLU A 196 15.00 -14.54 10.50
C GLU A 196 14.84 -13.04 10.67
N LEU A 197 13.81 -12.44 10.06
CA LEU A 197 13.53 -11.03 10.23
C LEU A 197 13.21 -10.67 11.69
N ALA A 198 12.38 -11.48 12.36
CA ALA A 198 12.06 -11.28 13.77
C ALA A 198 13.31 -11.33 14.65
N ASP A 199 14.18 -12.32 14.44
CA ASP A 199 15.43 -12.49 15.18
C ASP A 199 16.37 -11.28 14.98
N TRP A 200 16.45 -10.72 13.76
CA TRP A 200 17.23 -9.49 13.50
C TRP A 200 16.68 -8.26 14.22
N ILE A 201 15.36 -8.03 14.15
CA ILE A 201 14.70 -6.89 14.83
C ILE A 201 14.93 -6.97 16.34
N VAL A 202 14.79 -8.17 16.93
CA VAL A 202 15.00 -8.40 18.38
C VAL A 202 16.46 -8.18 18.76
N ALA A 203 17.41 -8.72 17.98
CA ALA A 203 18.84 -8.58 18.25
C ALA A 203 19.28 -7.10 18.25
N ASP A 204 18.78 -6.31 17.29
CA ASP A 204 19.11 -4.89 17.16
C ASP A 204 18.27 -3.98 18.07
N ARG A 205 17.21 -4.51 18.71
CA ARG A 205 16.22 -3.74 19.49
C ARG A 205 15.65 -2.58 18.67
N LEU A 206 15.40 -2.84 17.39
CA LEU A 206 15.03 -1.81 16.43
C LEU A 206 13.64 -1.24 16.77
N PRO A 207 13.42 0.09 16.76
CA PRO A 207 12.14 0.70 17.13
C PRO A 207 11.14 0.65 15.96
N VAL A 208 10.86 -0.57 15.50
CA VAL A 208 9.91 -0.87 14.42
C VAL A 208 8.98 -1.99 14.87
N ARG A 209 7.86 -2.14 14.18
CA ARG A 209 6.95 -3.27 14.38
C ARG A 209 7.19 -4.32 13.30
N PHE A 210 7.24 -5.58 13.72
CA PHE A 210 7.22 -6.70 12.82
C PHE A 210 5.80 -6.93 12.29
N GLN A 211 5.67 -7.25 11.00
CA GLN A 211 4.38 -7.56 10.37
C GLN A 211 4.48 -8.83 9.53
N MET A 212 3.48 -9.70 9.66
CA MET A 212 3.19 -10.75 8.68
C MET A 212 2.14 -10.26 7.69
N GLN A 213 2.24 -10.68 6.44
CA GLN A 213 1.17 -10.49 5.45
C GLN A 213 0.08 -11.56 5.68
N LEU A 214 -0.89 -11.27 6.55
CA LEU A 214 -1.86 -12.25 7.05
C LEU A 214 -2.66 -12.92 5.93
N HIS A 215 -3.04 -12.16 4.89
CA HIS A 215 -3.77 -12.71 3.75
C HIS A 215 -3.00 -13.81 3.00
N LYS A 216 -1.66 -13.75 2.99
CA LYS A 216 -0.82 -14.79 2.37
C LYS A 216 -0.79 -16.08 3.18
N LEU A 217 -0.97 -15.99 4.49
CA LEU A 217 -1.07 -17.14 5.38
C LEU A 217 -2.45 -17.80 5.29
N LEU A 218 -3.51 -17.01 5.16
CA LEU A 218 -4.89 -17.49 5.16
C LEU A 218 -5.34 -18.00 3.78
N TRP A 219 -4.99 -17.29 2.71
CA TRP A 219 -5.49 -17.55 1.35
C TRP A 219 -4.41 -17.71 0.29
N ASN A 220 -3.13 -17.74 0.69
CA ASN A 220 -2.01 -18.03 -0.21
C ASN A 220 -1.97 -17.15 -1.48
N ASP A 221 -2.24 -15.84 -1.34
CA ASP A 221 -2.31 -14.87 -2.46
C ASP A 221 -3.44 -15.13 -3.47
N GLU A 222 -4.53 -15.81 -3.08
CA GLU A 222 -5.73 -15.91 -3.92
C GLU A 222 -6.29 -14.50 -4.21
N PRO A 223 -6.45 -14.11 -5.50
CA PRO A 223 -7.04 -12.82 -5.85
C PRO A 223 -8.47 -12.68 -5.33
N GLY A 224 -8.82 -11.49 -4.84
CA GLY A 224 -10.16 -11.21 -4.29
C GLY A 224 -10.44 -11.85 -2.93
N ARG A 225 -9.39 -12.28 -2.20
CA ARG A 225 -9.48 -12.88 -0.86
C ARG A 225 -8.67 -12.17 0.19
#